data_AF-A0A1H4QR82-F1
#
_entry.id   AF-A0A1H4QR82-F1
#
_cell.length_a   1.000
_cell.length_b   1.000
_cell.length_c   1.000
_cell.angle_alpha   90.00
_cell.angle_beta   90.00
_cell.angle_gamma   90.00
#
_symmetry.space_group_name_H-M   'P 1'
#
loop_
_entity.id
_entity.type
_entity.pdbx_description
1 polymer ?
#
loop_
_entity_poly.entity_id
_entity_poly.type
_entity_poly.pdbx_seq_one_letter_code
_entity_poly.pdbx_strand_id
1 'polypeptide(L)'
;MAALFHGLGPERAGTLPGRPGDPVLSAPAVRHHLPGVEAVLALAGEERTRALARIGDRPGDEDPRQLLDGPLRVWREAAFAGLGVFSSRIRL
;
A
#
# COMPACT_ATOMS: atom_id res chain seq x y z
N MET A 1 6.85 -2.37 4.11
CA MET A 1 6.52 -2.49 2.66
C MET A 1 6.74 -3.87 2.03
N ALA A 2 7.85 -4.56 2.27
CA ALA A 2 8.07 -5.86 1.65
C ALA A 2 7.10 -6.96 2.16
N ALA A 3 6.66 -6.87 3.43
CA ALA A 3 5.61 -7.74 3.98
C ALA A 3 4.24 -7.46 3.34
N LEU A 4 3.87 -6.18 3.14
CA LEU A 4 2.67 -5.80 2.40
C LEU A 4 2.65 -6.39 0.98
N PHE A 5 3.72 -6.21 0.20
CA PHE A 5 3.78 -6.78 -1.16
C PHE A 5 3.70 -8.30 -1.16
N HIS A 6 4.26 -8.96 -0.14
CA HIS A 6 4.10 -10.41 0.03
C HIS A 6 2.64 -10.79 0.35
N GLY A 7 1.97 -10.03 1.21
CA GLY A 7 0.54 -10.17 1.50
C GLY A 7 -0.34 -10.09 0.25
N LEU A 8 -0.13 -9.04 -0.55
CA LEU A 8 -0.87 -8.77 -1.79
C LEU A 8 -0.60 -9.82 -2.89
N GLY A 9 0.59 -10.43 -2.89
CA GLY A 9 1.04 -11.30 -3.96
C GLY A 9 1.49 -10.54 -5.21
N PRO A 10 2.16 -11.22 -6.15
CA PRO A 10 2.88 -10.57 -7.26
C PRO A 10 1.96 -9.86 -8.26
N GLU A 11 0.76 -10.39 -8.53
CA GLU A 11 -0.17 -9.79 -9.50
C GLU A 11 -0.69 -8.42 -9.03
N ARG A 12 -1.26 -8.34 -7.82
CA ARG A 12 -1.73 -7.06 -7.23
C ARG A 12 -0.59 -6.11 -6.92
N ALA A 13 0.53 -6.62 -6.40
CA ALA A 13 1.69 -5.78 -6.16
C ALA A 13 2.20 -5.14 -7.46
N GLY A 14 2.06 -5.85 -8.59
CA GLY A 14 2.47 -5.37 -9.90
C GLY A 14 1.69 -4.15 -10.39
N THR A 15 0.46 -3.94 -9.94
CA THR A 15 -0.41 -2.84 -10.40
C THR A 15 -0.32 -1.59 -9.53
N LEU A 16 0.38 -1.63 -8.39
CA LEU A 16 0.55 -0.45 -7.55
C LEU A 16 1.56 0.55 -8.17
N PRO A 17 1.20 1.85 -8.24
CA PRO A 17 2.15 2.92 -8.55
C PRO A 17 3.17 3.10 -7.40
N GLY A 18 4.36 3.64 -7.69
CA GLY A 18 5.42 3.79 -6.68
C GLY A 18 6.31 2.56 -6.47
N ARG A 19 6.51 1.75 -7.52
CA ARG A 19 7.56 0.72 -7.55
C ARG A 19 8.94 1.34 -7.24
N PRO A 20 9.93 0.54 -6.80
CA PRO A 20 11.31 1.04 -6.64
C PRO A 20 11.75 1.73 -7.94
N GLY A 21 11.92 3.05 -7.90
CA GLY A 21 12.22 3.87 -9.08
C GLY A 21 11.28 5.05 -9.33
N ASP A 22 10.12 5.11 -8.67
CA ASP A 22 9.15 6.20 -8.83
C ASP A 22 8.83 6.87 -7.46
N PRO A 23 9.77 7.65 -6.91
CA PRO A 23 9.82 7.95 -5.47
C PRO A 23 8.82 9.00 -5.01
N VAL A 24 8.24 9.80 -5.92
CA VAL A 24 7.41 10.96 -5.58
C VAL A 24 6.27 11.09 -6.59
N LEU A 25 5.04 10.96 -6.11
CA LEU A 25 3.84 11.34 -6.86
C LEU A 25 3.43 12.76 -6.49
N SER A 26 3.22 13.60 -7.50
CA SER A 26 2.62 14.94 -7.31
C SER A 26 1.15 14.81 -6.88
N ALA A 27 0.57 15.88 -6.31
CA ALA A 27 -0.84 15.86 -5.91
C ALA A 27 -1.82 15.53 -7.07
N PRO A 28 -1.63 16.02 -8.31
CA PRO A 28 -2.42 15.56 -9.46
C PRO A 28 -2.25 14.06 -9.74
N ALA A 29 -1.03 13.54 -9.64
CA ALA A 29 -0.77 12.11 -9.85
C ALA A 29 -1.42 11.24 -8.76
N VAL A 30 -1.39 11.69 -7.49
CA VAL A 30 -2.10 11.02 -6.39
C VAL A 30 -3.60 10.90 -6.70
N ARG A 31 -4.26 12.00 -7.08
CA ARG A 31 -5.68 11.98 -7.44
C ARG A 31 -5.97 11.08 -8.66
N HIS A 32 -5.08 11.11 -9.65
CA HIS A 32 -5.20 10.28 -10.85
C HIS A 32 -5.11 8.78 -10.52
N HIS A 33 -4.20 8.39 -9.64
CA HIS A 33 -3.94 6.99 -9.32
C HIS A 33 -4.80 6.43 -8.18
N LEU A 34 -5.41 7.27 -7.34
CA LEU A 34 -6.17 6.83 -6.16
C LEU A 34 -7.22 5.75 -6.47
N PRO A 35 -8.06 5.84 -7.52
CA PRO A 35 -9.05 4.80 -7.81
C PRO A 35 -8.42 3.43 -8.09
N GLY A 36 -7.25 3.40 -8.75
CA GLY A 36 -6.50 2.17 -8.99
C GLY A 36 -5.92 1.58 -7.71
N VAL A 37 -5.38 2.43 -6.84
CA VAL A 37 -4.87 2.02 -5.52
C VAL A 37 -5.99 1.49 -4.65
N GLU A 38 -7.17 2.12 -4.66
CA GLU A 38 -8.36 1.66 -3.96
C GLU A 38 -8.79 0.27 -4.44
N ALA A 39 -8.85 0.05 -5.75
CA ALA A 39 -9.20 -1.26 -6.31
C ALA A 39 -8.20 -2.35 -5.90
N VAL A 40 -6.90 -2.05 -5.91
CA VAL A 40 -5.84 -2.99 -5.51
C VAL A 40 -5.86 -3.28 -4.01
N LEU A 41 -6.24 -2.32 -3.16
CA LEU A 41 -6.27 -2.48 -1.72
C LEU A 41 -7.66 -2.84 -1.16
N ALA A 42 -8.68 -2.93 -2.00
CA ALA A 42 -10.04 -3.39 -1.66
C ALA A 42 -10.09 -4.91 -1.43
N LEU A 43 -9.31 -5.40 -0.47
CA LEU A 43 -9.38 -6.78 0.02
C LEU A 43 -10.54 -6.94 0.99
N ALA A 44 -11.39 -7.94 0.78
CA ALA A 44 -12.51 -8.27 1.65
C ALA A 44 -12.58 -9.77 1.96
N GLY A 45 -13.33 -10.14 3.00
CA GLY A 45 -13.60 -11.52 3.37
C GLY A 45 -12.34 -12.40 3.47
N GLU A 46 -12.39 -13.58 2.86
CA GLU A 46 -11.30 -14.55 2.86
C GLU A 46 -10.03 -14.04 2.17
N GLU A 47 -10.16 -13.16 1.17
CA GLU A 47 -9.01 -12.57 0.50
C GLU A 47 -8.19 -11.71 1.47
N ARG A 48 -8.88 -10.91 2.29
CA ARG A 48 -8.26 -10.11 3.34
C ARG A 48 -7.62 -10.98 4.41
N THR A 49 -8.30 -12.03 4.85
CA THR A 49 -7.76 -12.97 5.85
C THR A 49 -6.47 -13.62 5.37
N ARG A 50 -6.42 -14.07 4.11
CA ARG A 50 -5.21 -14.66 3.52
C ARG A 50 -4.07 -13.64 3.40
N ALA A 51 -4.37 -12.42 2.98
CA ALA A 51 -3.36 -11.37 2.90
C ALA A 51 -2.75 -11.05 4.27
N LEU A 52 -3.58 -10.93 5.31
CA LEU A 52 -3.11 -10.68 6.68
C LEU A 52 -2.26 -11.84 7.23
N ALA A 53 -2.65 -13.09 6.96
CA ALA A 53 -1.86 -14.26 7.35
C ALA A 53 -0.46 -14.22 6.72
N ARG A 54 -0.37 -14.01 5.40
CA ARG A 54 0.91 -13.87 4.70
C ARG A 54 1.76 -12.71 5.23
N ILE A 55 1.13 -11.58 5.57
CA ILE A 55 1.86 -10.45 6.18
C ILE A 55 2.44 -10.87 7.54
N GLY A 56 1.68 -11.62 8.35
CA GLY A 56 2.12 -12.13 9.65
C GLY A 56 3.21 -13.21 9.58
N ASP A 57 3.32 -13.94 8.48
CA ASP A 57 4.40 -14.93 8.26
C ASP A 57 5.78 -14.27 8.09
N ARG A 58 5.83 -12.95 7.84
CA ARG A 58 7.09 -12.20 7.74
C ARG A 58 7.55 -11.76 9.13
N PRO A 59 8.84 -11.92 9.46
CA PRO A 59 9.39 -11.37 10.69
C PRO A 59 9.31 -9.83 10.67
N GLY A 60 8.81 -9.26 11.77
CA GLY A 60 8.69 -7.82 12.03
C GLY A 60 7.73 -7.52 13.17
N ASP A 61 7.88 -6.35 13.80
CA ASP A 61 7.04 -5.91 14.94
C ASP A 61 5.79 -5.14 14.50
N GLU A 62 5.62 -4.92 13.19
CA GLU A 62 4.52 -4.15 12.62
C GLU A 62 3.22 -4.96 12.64
N ASP A 63 2.11 -4.38 13.13
CA ASP A 63 0.78 -5.01 13.06
C ASP A 63 0.36 -5.24 11.59
N PRO A 64 0.06 -6.50 11.18
CA PRO A 64 -0.37 -6.82 9.82
C PRO A 64 -1.56 -5.99 9.33
N ARG A 65 -2.49 -5.60 10.22
CA ARG A 65 -3.64 -4.77 9.86
C ARG A 65 -3.20 -3.34 9.55
N GLN A 66 -2.33 -2.77 10.37
CA GLN A 66 -1.78 -1.44 10.11
C GLN A 66 -0.95 -1.42 8.82
N LEU A 67 -0.19 -2.49 8.57
CA LEU A 67 0.55 -2.65 7.33
C LEU A 67 -0.34 -2.70 6.10
N LEU A 68 -1.50 -3.36 6.21
CA LEU A 68 -2.44 -3.49 5.10
C LEU A 68 -3.28 -2.23 4.88
N ASP A 69 -3.82 -1.65 5.95
CA ASP A 69 -4.79 -0.55 5.86
C ASP A 69 -4.08 0.83 5.80
N GLY A 70 -2.88 0.93 6.35
CA GLY A 70 -2.09 2.17 6.45
C GLY A 70 -1.80 2.85 5.10
N PRO A 71 -1.35 2.12 4.05
CA PRO A 71 -1.09 2.71 2.74
C PRO A 71 -2.33 3.40 2.15
N LEU A 72 -3.50 2.74 2.18
CA LEU A 72 -4.71 3.33 1.60
C LEU A 72 -5.15 4.59 2.37
N ARG A 73 -4.97 4.59 3.70
CA ARG A 73 -5.22 5.77 4.54
C ARG A 73 -4.37 6.96 4.09
N VAL A 74 -3.05 6.76 3.93
CA VAL A 74 -2.12 7.83 3.47
C VAL A 74 -2.51 8.37 2.10
N TRP A 75 -2.90 7.49 1.17
CA TRP A 75 -3.35 7.88 -0.17
C TRP A 75 -4.61 8.74 -0.14
N ARG A 76 -5.60 8.38 0.68
CA ARG A 76 -6.84 9.14 0.83
C ARG A 76 -6.59 10.50 1.50
N GLU A 77 -5.77 10.53 2.55
CA GLU A 77 -5.39 11.76 3.24
C GLU A 77 -4.63 12.72 2.31
N ALA A 78 -3.66 12.22 1.53
CA ALA A 78 -2.93 13.03 0.57
C ALA A 78 -3.84 13.58 -0.54
N ALA A 79 -4.75 12.76 -1.09
CA ALA A 79 -5.70 13.20 -2.09
C ALA A 79 -6.64 14.28 -1.55
N PHE A 80 -7.16 14.10 -0.33
CA PHE A 80 -8.02 15.06 0.36
C PHE A 80 -7.31 16.39 0.64
N ALA A 81 -6.06 16.33 1.10
CA ALA A 81 -5.26 17.50 1.42
C ALA A 81 -4.61 18.18 0.20
N GLY A 82 -4.73 17.59 -1.00
CA GLY A 82 -4.07 18.10 -2.21
C GLY A 82 -2.54 17.98 -2.16
N LEU A 83 -2.02 16.95 -1.50
CA LEU A 83 -0.59 16.68 -1.33
C LEU A 83 -0.10 15.57 -2.26
N GLY A 84 1.21 15.58 -2.53
CA GLY A 84 1.90 14.44 -3.13
C GLY A 84 2.15 13.32 -2.11
N VAL A 85 2.51 12.14 -2.61
CA VAL A 85 2.92 11.00 -1.78
C VAL A 85 4.34 10.62 -2.17
N PHE A 86 5.18 10.37 -1.16
CA PHE A 86 6.50 9.79 -1.36
C PHE A 86 6.63 8.59 -0.42
N SER A 87 7.34 7.56 -0.87
CA SER A 87 7.61 6.37 -0.06
C SER A 87 9.11 6.22 0.13
N SER A 88 9.58 6.30 1.37
CA SER A 88 10.93 5.89 1.75
C SER A 88 10.90 4.61 2.56
N ARG A 89 12.01 3.86 2.51
CA ARG A 89 12.31 2.86 3.54
C ARG A 89 13.18 3.54 4.59
N ILE A 90 12.70 3.61 5.82
CA ILE A 90 13.51 3.97 6.98
C ILE A 90 13.98 2.63 7.59
N ARG A 91 15.30 2.40 7.61
CA ARG A 91 15.87 1.34 8.45
C ARG A 91 16.16 1.98 9.80
N LEU A 92 15.49 1.50 10.85
CA LEU A 92 15.88 1.76 12.24
C LEU A 92 16.83 0.64 12.69
#